data_AF-A0A1H3WLL6-F1
#
_entry.id   AF-A0A1H3WLL6-F1
#
_cell.length_a   1.000
_cell.length_b   1.000
_cell.length_c   1.000
_cell.angle_alpha   90.00
_cell.angle_beta   90.00
_cell.angle_gamma   90.00
#
_symmetry.space_group_name_H-M   'P 1'
#
loop_
_entity.id
_entity.type
_entity.pdbx_description
1 polymer ?
#
loop_
_entity_poly.entity_id
_entity_poly.type
_entity_poly.pdbx_seq_one_letter_code
_entity_poly.pdbx_strand_id
1 'polypeptide(L)'
;MPYSIAIDGPAGAGKSTIAKAVARELGYVYIDTGAMYRAVGLYCLNNRIDTNDESSVVASIKDIDISISYDEEGAQQVFLNGENVSSKIRTQEVGAAASTVSQYQPVRDLLVALQQKLALKTSVVMDGRDIGSKVLPNADTKIYLTASVEERARRRAKELMEKGETCDIREVEKEIEERDYRDMHRENSPLIKVPDAVLIDSSDLTIDETIDSILDIVIKR
;
A
#
# COMPACT_ATOMS: atom_id res chain seq x y z
N MET A 1 15.71 5.05 19.03
CA MET A 1 14.28 4.98 18.66
C MET A 1 14.19 4.11 17.41
N PRO A 2 13.07 3.42 17.18
CA PRO A 2 12.85 2.70 15.91
C PRO A 2 12.97 3.66 14.72
N TYR A 3 13.60 3.22 13.63
CA TYR A 3 13.75 4.00 12.40
C TYR A 3 12.59 3.71 11.45
N SER A 4 12.06 4.73 10.79
CA SER A 4 10.87 4.62 9.95
C SER A 4 11.09 5.17 8.54
N ILE A 5 10.79 4.34 7.54
CA ILE A 5 10.85 4.69 6.12
C ILE A 5 9.44 4.66 5.55
N ALA A 6 8.98 5.80 5.03
CA ALA A 6 7.71 5.93 4.33
C ALA A 6 7.94 5.89 2.81
N ILE A 7 7.23 5.02 2.09
CA ILE A 7 7.27 4.94 0.63
C ILE A 7 5.86 5.16 0.07
N ASP A 8 5.60 6.37 -0.40
CA ASP A 8 4.34 6.75 -1.05
C ASP A 8 4.45 6.77 -2.57
N GLY A 9 3.32 6.68 -3.26
CA GLY A 9 3.28 6.79 -4.71
C GLY A 9 2.11 6.04 -5.35
N PRO A 10 1.88 6.26 -6.66
CA PRO A 10 0.70 5.76 -7.36
C PRO A 10 0.67 4.23 -7.50
N ALA A 11 -0.47 3.67 -7.89
CA ALA A 11 -0.62 2.22 -8.04
C ALA A 11 0.30 1.68 -9.14
N GLY A 12 0.88 0.49 -8.98
CA GLY A 12 1.76 -0.08 -10.01
C GLY A 12 3.17 0.51 -10.10
N ALA A 13 3.54 1.50 -9.28
CA ALA A 13 4.90 2.06 -9.23
C ALA A 13 5.97 1.11 -8.62
N GLY A 14 5.66 -0.17 -8.39
CA GLY A 14 6.62 -1.14 -7.83
C GLY A 14 6.86 -1.04 -6.31
N LYS A 15 6.18 -0.12 -5.60
CA LYS A 15 6.38 0.16 -4.16
C LYS A 15 6.51 -1.06 -3.28
N SER A 16 5.57 -2.00 -3.31
CA SER A 16 5.56 -3.15 -2.41
C SER A 16 6.78 -4.06 -2.63
N THR A 17 7.19 -4.25 -3.89
CA THR A 17 8.41 -5.00 -4.25
C THR A 17 9.65 -4.31 -3.70
N ILE A 18 9.75 -3.00 -3.94
CA ILE A 18 10.89 -2.17 -3.52
C ILE A 18 10.97 -2.07 -2.00
N ALA A 19 9.84 -1.78 -1.33
CA ALA A 19 9.75 -1.65 0.11
C ALA A 19 10.10 -2.95 0.83
N LYS A 20 9.64 -4.10 0.32
CA LYS A 20 10.00 -5.42 0.85
C LYS A 20 11.50 -5.69 0.72
N ALA A 21 12.10 -5.35 -0.43
CA ALA A 21 13.53 -5.53 -0.64
C ALA A 21 14.36 -4.60 0.26
N VAL A 22 14.04 -3.31 0.31
CA VAL A 22 14.70 -2.33 1.20
C VAL A 22 14.60 -2.74 2.67
N ALA A 23 13.43 -3.20 3.12
CA ALA A 23 13.25 -3.70 4.47
C ALA A 23 14.17 -4.88 4.78
N ARG A 24 14.28 -5.83 3.84
CA ARG A 24 15.16 -6.99 3.98
C ARG A 24 16.64 -6.59 4.08
N GLU A 25 17.11 -5.71 3.19
CA GLU A 25 18.52 -5.25 3.20
C GLU A 25 18.87 -4.50 4.49
N LEU A 26 17.91 -3.76 5.08
CA LEU A 26 18.12 -3.02 6.32
C LEU A 26 17.82 -3.83 7.60
N GLY A 27 17.28 -5.04 7.47
CA GLY A 27 16.78 -5.82 8.62
C GLY A 27 15.58 -5.18 9.32
N TYR A 28 14.78 -4.41 8.58
CA TYR A 28 13.58 -3.73 9.08
C TYR A 28 12.31 -4.53 8.79
N VAL A 29 11.22 -4.18 9.46
CA VAL A 29 9.92 -4.80 9.27
C VAL A 29 9.16 -4.12 8.14
N TYR A 30 8.84 -4.85 7.08
CA TYR A 30 7.99 -4.35 5.99
C TYR A 30 6.52 -4.38 6.37
N ILE A 31 5.80 -3.27 6.18
CA ILE A 31 4.36 -3.16 6.42
C ILE A 31 3.64 -2.71 5.15
N ASP A 32 2.91 -3.63 4.52
CA ASP A 32 1.96 -3.35 3.43
C ASP A 32 0.67 -2.76 4.00
N THR A 33 0.52 -1.44 3.92
CA THR A 33 -0.71 -0.80 4.40
C THR A 33 -1.90 -1.08 3.49
N GLY A 34 -1.66 -1.30 2.19
CA GLY A 34 -2.69 -1.63 1.22
C GLY A 34 -3.37 -2.96 1.54
N ALA A 35 -2.62 -3.94 2.04
CA ALA A 35 -3.15 -5.22 2.51
C ALA A 35 -4.14 -5.05 3.67
N MET A 36 -3.95 -4.04 4.53
CA MET A 36 -4.87 -3.76 5.64
C MET A 36 -6.20 -3.17 5.15
N TYR A 37 -6.17 -2.23 4.20
CA TYR A 37 -7.39 -1.73 3.55
C TYR A 37 -8.12 -2.85 2.78
N ARG A 38 -7.37 -3.77 2.16
CA ARG A 38 -7.94 -4.95 1.51
C ARG A 38 -8.59 -5.92 2.50
N ALA A 39 -8.08 -6.05 3.72
CA ALA A 39 -8.74 -6.84 4.75
C ALA A 39 -10.12 -6.24 5.12
N VAL A 40 -10.22 -4.91 5.23
CA VAL A 40 -11.53 -4.23 5.43
C VAL A 40 -12.46 -4.44 4.22
N GLY A 41 -11.95 -4.30 3.00
CA GLY A 41 -12.72 -4.56 1.79
C GLY A 41 -13.23 -6.01 1.72
N LEU A 42 -12.37 -6.99 2.03
CA LEU A 42 -12.73 -8.39 2.10
C LEU A 42 -13.79 -8.66 3.18
N TYR A 43 -13.67 -8.03 4.34
CA TYR A 43 -14.68 -8.12 5.40
C TYR A 43 -16.06 -7.68 4.89
N CYS A 44 -16.12 -6.55 4.18
CA CYS A 44 -17.37 -6.05 3.62
C CYS A 44 -17.98 -7.04 2.63
N LEU A 45 -17.16 -7.56 1.70
CA LEU A 45 -17.60 -8.54 0.69
C LEU A 45 -18.14 -9.83 1.34
N ASN A 46 -17.41 -10.39 2.30
CA ASN A 46 -17.82 -11.62 3.00
C ASN A 46 -19.15 -11.46 3.76
N ASN A 47 -19.43 -10.26 4.26
CA ASN A 47 -20.64 -9.94 5.01
C ASN A 47 -21.74 -9.29 4.15
N ARG A 48 -21.56 -9.21 2.82
CA ARG A 48 -22.49 -8.58 1.88
C ARG A 48 -22.82 -7.12 2.23
N ILE A 49 -21.84 -6.41 2.77
CA ILE A 49 -21.92 -4.98 3.05
C ILE A 49 -21.58 -4.24 1.75
N ASP A 50 -22.48 -3.35 1.31
CA ASP A 50 -22.19 -2.50 0.16
C ASP A 50 -21.06 -1.52 0.51
N THR A 51 -19.92 -1.67 -0.16
CA THR A 51 -18.76 -0.83 0.06
C THR A 51 -18.98 0.63 -0.34
N ASN A 52 -20.06 0.95 -1.08
CA ASN A 52 -20.43 2.31 -1.45
C ASN A 52 -21.33 2.99 -0.40
N ASP A 53 -21.89 2.23 0.55
CA ASP A 53 -22.64 2.77 1.67
C ASP A 53 -21.70 3.01 2.85
N GLU A 54 -21.22 4.25 2.98
CA GLU A 54 -20.35 4.68 4.07
C GLU A 54 -20.93 4.33 5.44
N SER A 55 -22.24 4.49 5.65
CA SER A 55 -22.85 4.25 6.96
C SER A 55 -22.77 2.77 7.34
N SER A 56 -23.05 1.88 6.38
CA SER A 56 -22.95 0.44 6.59
C SER A 56 -21.50 -0.02 6.79
N VAL A 57 -20.54 0.53 6.02
CA VAL A 57 -19.12 0.24 6.21
C VAL A 57 -18.65 0.71 7.59
N VAL A 58 -18.95 1.94 7.98
CA VAL A 58 -18.56 2.52 9.28
C VAL A 58 -19.18 1.77 10.45
N ALA A 59 -20.43 1.33 10.34
CA ALA A 59 -21.07 0.54 11.40
C ALA A 59 -20.35 -0.81 11.63
N SER A 60 -19.69 -1.35 10.60
CA SER A 60 -19.04 -2.66 10.61
C SER A 60 -17.60 -2.65 11.15
N ILE A 61 -16.92 -1.50 11.15
CA ILE A 61 -15.48 -1.44 11.50
C ILE A 61 -15.18 -1.86 12.94
N LYS A 62 -16.16 -1.74 13.85
CA LYS A 62 -16.04 -2.18 15.25
C LYS A 62 -15.90 -3.71 15.39
N ASP A 63 -16.33 -4.44 14.37
CA ASP A 63 -16.32 -5.91 14.31
C ASP A 63 -15.12 -6.44 13.51
N ILE A 64 -14.16 -5.55 13.18
CA ILE A 64 -12.95 -5.84 12.42
C ILE A 64 -11.73 -5.77 13.35
N ASP A 65 -11.06 -6.92 13.51
CA ASP A 65 -9.73 -7.03 14.09
C ASP A 65 -8.73 -7.40 13.00
N ILE A 66 -7.72 -6.54 12.78
CA ILE A 66 -6.65 -6.78 11.81
C ILE A 66 -5.34 -6.91 12.58
N SER A 67 -4.65 -8.02 12.36
CA SER A 67 -3.30 -8.22 12.87
C SER A 67 -2.34 -8.68 11.77
N ILE A 68 -1.07 -8.39 11.99
CA ILE A 68 0.01 -8.73 11.06
C ILE A 68 0.98 -9.67 11.79
N SER A 69 1.35 -10.75 11.12
CA SER A 69 2.48 -11.59 11.52
C SER A 69 3.42 -11.78 10.34
N TYR A 70 4.54 -12.47 10.56
CA TYR A 70 5.47 -12.85 9.52
C TYR A 70 5.66 -14.36 9.58
N ASP A 71 5.76 -15.01 8.42
CA ASP A 71 6.12 -16.42 8.36
C ASP A 71 7.64 -16.62 8.52
N GLU A 72 8.08 -17.88 8.47
CA GLU A 72 9.49 -18.26 8.62
C GLU A 72 10.39 -17.69 7.51
N GLU A 73 9.81 -17.37 6.34
CA GLU A 73 10.49 -16.73 5.21
C GLU A 73 10.47 -15.19 5.30
N GLY A 74 9.88 -14.64 6.36
CA GLY A 74 9.75 -13.21 6.60
C GLY A 74 8.69 -12.53 5.73
N ALA A 75 7.81 -13.28 5.07
CA ALA A 75 6.71 -12.69 4.32
C ALA A 75 5.56 -12.29 5.25
N GLN A 76 5.00 -11.11 5.00
CA GLN A 76 3.90 -10.56 5.78
C GLN A 76 2.64 -11.42 5.61
N GLN A 77 2.05 -11.79 6.74
CA GLN A 77 0.77 -12.47 6.85
C GLN A 77 -0.26 -11.53 7.48
N VAL A 78 -1.43 -11.41 6.86
CA VAL A 78 -2.54 -10.57 7.34
C VAL A 78 -3.65 -11.45 7.86
N PHE A 79 -4.07 -11.17 9.09
CA PHE A 79 -5.17 -11.84 9.75
C PHE A 79 -6.35 -10.88 9.89
N LEU A 80 -7.54 -11.38 9.56
CA LEU A 80 -8.81 -10.70 9.73
C LEU A 80 -9.67 -11.54 10.67
N ASN A 81 -10.00 -11.02 11.85
CA ASN A 81 -10.78 -11.71 12.88
C ASN A 81 -10.20 -13.09 13.24
N GLY A 82 -8.87 -13.18 13.31
CA GLY A 82 -8.13 -14.41 13.60
C GLY A 82 -7.93 -15.36 12.42
N GLU A 83 -8.51 -15.09 11.24
CA GLU A 83 -8.31 -15.89 10.04
C GLU A 83 -7.20 -15.32 9.17
N ASN A 84 -6.26 -16.15 8.70
CA ASN A 84 -5.25 -15.71 7.73
C ASN A 84 -5.91 -15.47 6.36
N VAL A 85 -5.91 -14.21 5.91
CA VAL A 85 -6.53 -13.76 4.66
C VAL A 85 -5.51 -13.32 3.60
N SER A 86 -4.21 -13.56 3.82
CA SER A 86 -3.11 -13.07 2.97
C SER A 86 -3.26 -13.39 1.48
N SER A 87 -3.80 -14.56 1.15
CA SER A 87 -4.10 -14.96 -0.24
C SER A 87 -5.41 -14.37 -0.75
N LYS A 88 -6.44 -14.32 0.10
CA LYS A 88 -7.80 -13.86 -0.23
C LYS A 88 -7.83 -12.37 -0.59
N ILE A 89 -6.99 -11.56 0.04
CA ILE A 89 -6.97 -10.11 -0.16
C ILE A 89 -6.37 -9.66 -1.51
N ARG A 90 -5.80 -10.57 -2.29
CA ARG A 90 -5.05 -10.26 -3.53
C ARG A 90 -5.90 -10.24 -4.79
N THR A 91 -7.20 -10.54 -4.71
CA THR A 91 -8.10 -10.51 -5.87
C THR A 91 -8.37 -9.09 -6.36
N GLN A 92 -8.81 -8.95 -7.61
CA GLN A 92 -9.19 -7.67 -8.20
C GLN A 92 -10.41 -7.08 -7.48
N GLU A 93 -11.42 -7.91 -7.18
CA GLU A 93 -12.64 -7.52 -6.46
C GLU A 93 -12.32 -6.91 -5.08
N VAL A 94 -11.47 -7.57 -4.29
CA VAL A 94 -11.03 -7.03 -3.00
C VAL A 94 -10.21 -5.76 -3.18
N GLY A 95 -9.43 -5.65 -4.26
CA GLY A 95 -8.71 -4.42 -4.59
C GLY A 95 -9.64 -3.24 -4.88
N ALA A 96 -10.74 -3.48 -5.58
CA ALA A 96 -11.77 -2.48 -5.85
C ALA A 96 -12.49 -2.06 -4.56
N ALA A 97 -12.92 -3.04 -3.76
CA ALA A 97 -13.52 -2.81 -2.44
C ALA A 97 -12.60 -1.99 -1.53
N ALA A 98 -11.31 -2.34 -1.46
CA ALA A 98 -10.31 -1.60 -0.70
C ALA A 98 -10.20 -0.14 -1.14
N SER A 99 -10.23 0.11 -2.45
CA SER A 99 -10.17 1.46 -3.01
C SER A 99 -11.37 2.30 -2.56
N THR A 100 -12.57 1.74 -2.59
CA THR A 100 -13.80 2.43 -2.14
C THR A 100 -13.76 2.72 -0.64
N VAL A 101 -13.56 1.69 0.20
CA VAL A 101 -13.59 1.88 1.67
C VAL A 101 -12.45 2.77 2.19
N SER A 102 -11.34 2.88 1.45
CA SER A 102 -10.23 3.76 1.82
C SER A 102 -10.56 5.26 1.76
N GLN A 103 -11.68 5.65 1.17
CA GLN A 103 -12.15 7.02 1.08
C GLN A 103 -12.81 7.51 2.38
N TYR A 104 -13.32 6.58 3.20
CA TYR A 104 -14.08 6.89 4.42
C TYR A 104 -13.16 7.18 5.60
N GLN A 105 -13.27 8.38 6.17
CA GLN A 105 -12.39 8.83 7.25
C GLN A 105 -12.36 7.88 8.45
N PRO A 106 -13.48 7.32 8.94
CA PRO A 106 -13.44 6.41 10.10
C PRO A 106 -12.66 5.12 9.83
N VAL A 107 -12.69 4.60 8.60
CA VAL A 107 -11.88 3.44 8.18
C VAL A 107 -10.40 3.83 8.22
N ARG A 108 -10.05 5.02 7.73
CA ARG A 108 -8.67 5.52 7.77
C ARG A 108 -8.18 5.69 9.19
N ASP A 109 -8.96 6.29 10.07
CA ASP A 109 -8.57 6.54 11.47
C ASP A 109 -8.24 5.24 12.20
N LEU A 110 -9.06 4.20 12.03
CA LEU A 110 -8.81 2.86 12.57
C LEU A 110 -7.47 2.30 12.08
N LEU A 111 -7.24 2.33 10.76
CA LEU A 111 -6.06 1.71 10.16
C LEU A 111 -4.78 2.50 10.41
N VAL A 112 -4.84 3.84 10.42
CA VAL A 112 -3.72 4.72 10.76
C VAL A 112 -3.26 4.48 12.20
N ALA A 113 -4.19 4.38 13.15
CA ALA A 113 -3.87 4.09 14.54
C ALA A 113 -3.15 2.75 14.68
N LEU A 114 -3.60 1.72 13.96
CA LEU A 114 -2.96 0.40 13.94
C LEU A 114 -1.54 0.46 13.32
N GLN A 115 -1.38 1.16 12.19
CA GLN A 115 -0.10 1.32 11.51
C GLN A 115 0.94 2.05 12.37
N GLN A 116 0.54 3.14 13.03
CA GLN A 116 1.39 3.89 13.95
C GLN A 116 1.82 3.02 15.15
N LYS A 117 0.89 2.24 15.71
CA LYS A 117 1.19 1.32 16.82
C LYS A 117 2.24 0.26 16.43
N LEU A 118 2.23 -0.20 15.18
CA LEU A 118 3.24 -1.13 14.67
C LEU A 118 4.62 -0.45 14.53
N ALA A 119 4.66 0.77 14.01
CA ALA A 119 5.88 1.55 13.83
C ALA A 119 6.59 1.93 15.15
N LEU A 120 5.86 2.01 16.27
CA LEU A 120 6.43 2.33 17.58
C LEU A 120 7.30 1.21 18.19
N LYS A 121 7.20 -0.02 17.69
CA LYS A 121 7.83 -1.20 18.33
C LYS A 121 9.15 -1.61 17.69
N THR A 122 9.36 -1.28 16.42
CA THR A 122 10.46 -1.80 15.61
C THR A 122 10.72 -0.88 14.42
N SER A 123 11.92 -0.96 13.85
CA SER A 123 12.22 -0.20 12.63
C SER A 123 11.38 -0.76 11.48
N VAL A 124 10.77 0.12 10.69
CA VAL A 124 9.79 -0.25 9.67
C VAL A 124 10.04 0.41 8.32
N VAL A 125 9.69 -0.31 7.25
CA VAL A 125 9.47 0.25 5.92
C VAL A 125 7.99 0.08 5.61
N MET A 126 7.29 1.18 5.39
CA MET A 126 5.85 1.18 5.20
C MET A 126 5.51 1.79 3.84
N ASP A 127 4.79 1.05 2.99
CA ASP A 127 4.36 1.55 1.68
C ASP A 127 2.87 1.85 1.63
N GLY A 128 2.48 2.88 0.88
CA GLY A 128 1.10 3.34 0.83
C GLY A 128 0.84 4.50 -0.12
N ARG A 129 -0.02 5.43 0.30
CA ARG A 129 -0.40 6.64 -0.45
C ARG A 129 -0.22 7.93 0.36
N ASP A 130 -0.34 7.82 1.67
CA ASP A 130 -0.29 8.91 2.62
C ASP A 130 0.53 8.54 3.87
N ILE A 131 1.54 7.68 3.70
CA ILE A 131 2.40 7.25 4.80
C ILE A 131 3.18 8.46 5.34
N GLY A 132 3.91 9.17 4.49
CA GLY A 132 4.72 10.31 4.88
C GLY A 132 3.93 11.58 5.20
N SER A 133 2.65 11.65 4.82
CA SER A 133 1.78 12.81 5.07
C SER A 133 0.86 12.63 6.28
N LYS A 134 0.36 11.43 6.54
CA LYS A 134 -0.63 11.16 7.58
C LYS A 134 -0.20 10.10 8.58
N VAL A 135 0.31 8.95 8.13
CA VAL A 135 0.59 7.82 9.02
C VAL A 135 1.85 8.08 9.85
N LEU A 136 2.95 8.41 9.19
CA LEU A 136 4.27 8.66 9.74
C LEU A 136 4.76 10.06 9.28
N PRO A 137 4.10 11.15 9.72
CA PRO A 137 4.49 12.50 9.32
C PRO A 137 5.90 12.90 9.80
N ASN A 138 6.45 12.16 10.77
CA ASN A 138 7.80 12.34 11.28
C ASN A 138 8.72 11.17 10.90
N ALA A 139 8.43 10.44 9.81
CA ALA A 139 9.30 9.38 9.33
C ALA A 139 10.72 9.90 9.07
N ASP A 140 11.74 9.13 9.44
CA ASP A 140 13.15 9.49 9.30
C ASP A 140 13.54 9.65 7.82
N THR A 141 12.98 8.79 6.97
CA THR A 141 13.09 8.89 5.51
C THR A 141 11.72 8.80 4.86
N LYS A 142 11.46 9.70 3.91
CA LYS A 142 10.23 9.72 3.10
C LYS A 142 10.61 9.67 1.62
N ILE A 143 10.04 8.71 0.91
CA ILE A 143 10.23 8.50 -0.52
C ILE A 143 8.87 8.65 -1.20
N TYR A 144 8.86 9.36 -2.32
CA TYR A 144 7.75 9.34 -3.26
C TYR A 144 8.22 8.60 -4.51
N LEU A 145 7.82 7.33 -4.65
CA LEU A 145 8.20 6.45 -5.76
C LEU A 145 7.13 6.50 -6.85
N THR A 146 7.52 6.91 -8.05
CA THR A 146 6.63 7.01 -9.21
C THR A 146 7.20 6.28 -10.42
N ALA A 147 6.37 6.16 -11.45
CA ALA A 147 6.73 5.79 -12.83
C ALA A 147 5.64 6.31 -13.77
N SER A 148 5.92 6.42 -15.06
CA SER A 148 4.92 6.79 -16.07
C SER A 148 3.70 5.85 -16.00
N VAL A 149 2.52 6.36 -16.35
CA VAL A 149 1.30 5.53 -16.40
C VAL A 149 1.49 4.34 -17.33
N GLU A 150 2.07 4.59 -18.52
CA GLU A 150 2.40 3.59 -19.53
C GLU A 150 3.28 2.47 -18.98
N GLU A 151 4.33 2.80 -18.23
CA GLU A 151 5.24 1.80 -17.65
C GLU A 151 4.57 1.00 -16.53
N ARG A 152 3.76 1.65 -15.70
CA ARG A 152 2.99 0.96 -14.65
C ARG A 152 1.94 0.03 -15.26
N ALA A 153 1.30 0.43 -16.36
CA ALA A 153 0.37 -0.39 -17.12
C ALA A 153 1.07 -1.60 -17.75
N ARG A 154 2.26 -1.40 -18.35
CA ARG A 154 3.10 -2.48 -18.90
C ARG A 154 3.48 -3.49 -17.83
N ARG A 155 3.98 -3.04 -16.67
CA ARG A 155 4.33 -3.91 -15.53
C ARG A 155 3.12 -4.71 -15.06
N ARG A 156 1.97 -4.05 -14.89
CA ARG A 156 0.75 -4.70 -14.44
C ARG A 156 0.21 -5.72 -15.44
N ALA A 157 0.20 -5.39 -16.73
CA ALA A 157 -0.21 -6.32 -17.78
C ALA A 157 0.69 -7.56 -17.81
N LYS A 158 2.01 -7.39 -17.65
CA LYS A 158 2.97 -8.50 -17.52
C LYS A 158 2.64 -9.41 -16.34
N GLU A 159 2.38 -8.84 -15.15
CA GLU A 159 1.98 -9.62 -13.96
C GLU A 159 0.70 -10.45 -14.17
N LEU A 160 -0.28 -9.92 -14.91
CA LEU A 160 -1.54 -10.60 -15.22
C LEU A 160 -1.32 -11.74 -16.22
N MET A 161 -0.55 -11.48 -17.28
CA MET A 161 -0.18 -12.51 -18.26
C MET A 161 0.61 -13.67 -17.64
N GLU A 162 1.52 -13.39 -16.71
CA GLU A 162 2.27 -14.41 -15.95
C GLU A 162 1.38 -15.29 -15.07
N LYS A 163 0.19 -14.81 -14.69
CA LYS A 163 -0.83 -15.58 -13.95
C LYS A 163 -1.80 -16.33 -14.86
N GLY A 164 -1.61 -16.26 -16.17
CA GLY A 164 -2.50 -16.87 -17.17
C GLY A 164 -3.78 -16.06 -17.41
N GLU A 165 -3.84 -14.81 -16.97
CA GLU A 165 -4.96 -13.91 -17.26
C GLU A 165 -4.73 -13.18 -18.59
N THR A 166 -5.80 -13.04 -19.37
CA THR A 166 -5.80 -12.21 -20.59
C THR A 166 -6.15 -10.77 -20.23
N CYS A 167 -5.31 -9.80 -20.64
CA CYS A 167 -5.57 -8.38 -20.39
C CYS A 167 -5.23 -7.52 -21.63
N ASP A 168 -6.00 -6.46 -21.84
CA ASP A 168 -5.62 -5.37 -22.75
C ASP A 168 -4.83 -4.32 -21.96
N ILE A 169 -3.61 -4.02 -22.40
CA ILE A 169 -2.76 -3.01 -21.78
C ILE A 169 -3.44 -1.64 -21.72
N ARG A 170 -4.28 -1.29 -22.69
CA ARG A 170 -5.02 -0.02 -22.72
C ARG A 170 -6.11 0.04 -21.65
N GLU A 171 -6.78 -1.08 -21.39
CA GLU A 171 -7.75 -1.16 -20.30
C GLU A 171 -7.06 -1.05 -18.95
N VAL A 172 -5.93 -1.74 -18.78
CA VAL A 172 -5.10 -1.66 -17.57
C VAL A 172 -4.59 -0.23 -17.34
N GLU A 173 -4.15 0.45 -18.40
CA GLU A 173 -3.71 1.85 -18.34
C GLU A 173 -4.83 2.76 -17.84
N LYS A 174 -6.03 2.64 -18.43
CA LYS A 174 -7.20 3.42 -18.03
C LYS A 174 -7.61 3.16 -16.57
N GLU A 175 -7.62 1.90 -16.14
CA GLU A 175 -7.90 1.55 -14.74
C GLU A 175 -6.90 2.17 -13.77
N ILE A 176 -5.63 2.24 -14.17
CA ILE A 176 -4.57 2.87 -13.39
C ILE A 176 -4.79 4.39 -13.31
N GLU A 177 -5.11 5.06 -14.41
CA GLU A 177 -5.40 6.50 -14.44
C GLU A 177 -6.60 6.85 -13.56
N GLU A 178 -7.70 6.12 -13.69
CA GLU A 178 -8.90 6.33 -12.88
C GLU A 178 -8.61 6.14 -11.39
N ARG A 179 -7.75 5.17 -11.06
CA ARG A 179 -7.32 4.94 -9.69
C ARG A 179 -6.43 6.06 -9.16
N ASP A 180 -5.45 6.50 -9.95
CA ASP A 180 -4.57 7.59 -9.53
C ASP A 180 -5.34 8.89 -9.35
N TYR A 181 -6.30 9.17 -10.25
CA TYR A 181 -7.20 10.31 -10.11
C TYR A 181 -7.94 10.27 -8.77
N ARG A 182 -8.53 9.12 -8.41
CA ARG A 182 -9.20 8.94 -7.11
C ARG A 182 -8.25 9.08 -5.93
N ASP A 183 -7.07 8.46 -5.99
CA ASP A 183 -6.07 8.51 -4.92
C ASP A 183 -5.56 9.95 -4.71
N MET A 184 -5.40 10.75 -5.77
CA MET A 184 -4.91 12.13 -5.71
C MET A 184 -5.98 13.18 -5.38
N HIS A 185 -7.24 12.95 -5.76
CA HIS A 185 -8.33 13.93 -5.59
C HIS A 185 -9.29 13.61 -4.45
N ARG A 186 -9.08 12.52 -3.70
CA ARG A 186 -9.88 12.25 -2.51
C ARG A 186 -9.72 13.37 -1.47
N GLU A 187 -10.83 13.72 -0.83
CA GLU A 187 -10.87 14.75 0.22
C GLU A 187 -9.99 14.38 1.42
N ASN A 188 -9.98 13.08 1.76
CA ASN A 188 -9.28 12.56 2.93
C ASN A 188 -7.94 11.91 2.54
N SER A 189 -6.84 12.49 3.05
CA SER A 189 -5.46 12.02 2.82
C SER A 189 -5.11 11.80 1.34
N PRO A 190 -5.22 12.80 0.45
CA PRO A 190 -4.86 12.62 -0.96
C PRO A 190 -3.41 12.13 -1.13
N LEU A 191 -3.15 11.35 -2.17
CA LEU A 191 -1.82 11.00 -2.61
C LEU A 191 -1.11 12.27 -3.06
N ILE A 192 -0.13 12.70 -2.27
CA ILE A 192 0.70 13.88 -2.55
C ILE A 192 2.16 13.55 -2.26
N LYS A 193 3.07 14.18 -3.02
CA LYS A 193 4.47 14.24 -2.63
C LYS A 193 4.63 15.32 -1.56
N VAL A 194 4.89 14.92 -0.32
CA VAL A 194 5.20 15.87 0.75
C VAL A 194 6.53 16.60 0.48
N PRO A 195 6.71 17.84 0.99
CA PRO A 195 7.88 18.66 0.67
C PRO A 195 9.23 18.00 0.99
N ASP A 196 9.29 17.23 2.09
CA ASP A 196 10.48 16.56 2.60
C ASP A 196 10.68 15.14 2.05
N ALA A 197 9.78 14.65 1.19
CA ALA A 197 9.95 13.39 0.48
C ALA A 197 10.90 13.54 -0.71
N VAL A 198 11.80 12.56 -0.87
CA VAL A 198 12.64 12.43 -2.06
C VAL A 198 11.84 11.78 -3.19
N LEU A 199 11.82 12.41 -4.36
CA LEU A 199 11.19 11.82 -5.55
C LEU A 199 12.13 10.79 -6.17
N ILE A 200 11.61 9.60 -6.44
CA ILE A 200 12.28 8.59 -7.26
C ILE A 200 11.34 8.25 -8.42
N ASP A 201 11.77 8.57 -9.63
CA ASP A 201 11.10 8.11 -10.86
C ASP A 201 11.77 6.81 -11.32
N SER A 202 11.01 5.72 -11.26
CA SER A 202 11.46 4.38 -11.62
C SER A 202 11.08 3.98 -13.05
N SER A 203 10.66 4.92 -13.90
CA SER A 203 10.24 4.62 -15.28
C SER A 203 11.33 3.89 -16.06
N ASP A 204 12.58 4.38 -15.95
CA ASP A 204 13.74 3.84 -16.66
C ASP A 204 14.73 3.11 -15.74
N LEU A 205 14.34 2.87 -14.47
CA LEU A 205 15.17 2.18 -13.50
C LEU A 205 14.77 0.70 -13.39
N THR A 206 15.77 -0.14 -13.25
CA THR A 206 15.58 -1.51 -12.80
C THR A 206 15.14 -1.55 -11.33
N ILE A 207 14.66 -2.72 -10.88
CA ILE A 207 14.32 -2.95 -9.48
C ILE A 207 15.54 -2.72 -8.58
N ASP A 208 16.70 -3.24 -8.97
CA ASP A 208 17.94 -3.14 -8.19
C ASP A 208 18.43 -1.69 -8.11
N GLU A 209 18.46 -0.95 -9.23
CA GLU A 209 18.82 0.48 -9.23
C GLU A 209 17.88 1.32 -8.36
N THR A 210 16.59 0.98 -8.34
CA THR A 210 15.60 1.66 -7.50
C THR A 210 15.84 1.35 -6.01
N ILE A 211 16.17 0.10 -5.67
CA ILE A 211 16.53 -0.30 -4.30
C ILE A 211 17.79 0.44 -3.85
N ASP A 212 18.85 0.40 -4.65
CA ASP A 212 20.13 1.04 -4.35
C ASP A 212 19.95 2.54 -4.13
N SER A 213 19.14 3.19 -4.98
CA SER A 213 18.81 4.62 -4.83
C SER A 213 18.17 4.93 -3.47
N ILE A 214 17.26 4.07 -2.98
CA ILE A 214 16.61 4.26 -1.68
C ILE A 214 17.60 4.00 -0.54
N LEU A 215 18.40 2.93 -0.63
CA LEU A 215 19.40 2.61 0.39
C LEU A 215 20.42 3.74 0.53
N ASP A 216 20.87 4.32 -0.58
CA ASP A 216 21.76 5.47 -0.60
C ASP A 216 21.17 6.69 0.13
N ILE A 217 19.86 6.95 -0.04
CA ILE A 217 19.16 8.04 0.65
C ILE A 217 19.09 7.77 2.15
N VAL A 218 18.81 6.53 2.54
CA VAL A 218 18.71 6.12 3.95
C VAL A 218 20.08 6.21 4.64
N ILE A 219 21.16 5.78 3.99
CA ILE A 219 22.52 5.75 4.55
C ILE A 219 23.12 7.17 4.67
N LYS A 220 22.78 8.08 3.75
CA LYS A 220 23.31 9.47 3.76
C LYS A 220 22.63 10.37 4.80
N ARG A 221 21.60 9.90 5.49
CA ARG A 221 20.86 10.61 6.55
C ARG A 221 21.26 10.12 7.93
#